data_AF-A0A496WQN7-F1
#
_entry.id   AF-A0A496WQN7-F1
#
_cell.length_a   1.000
_cell.length_b   1.000
_cell.length_c   1.000
_cell.angle_alpha   90.00
_cell.angle_beta   90.00
_cell.angle_gamma   90.00
#
_symmetry.space_group_name_H-M   'P 1'
#
loop_
_entity.id
_entity.type
_entity.pdbx_description
1 polymer ?
#
loop_
_entity_poly.entity_id
_entity_poly.type
_entity_poly.pdbx_seq_one_letter_code
_entity_poly.pdbx_strand_id
1 'polypeptide(L)'
;MAEKSGVAFAGAYKELKAMVDSGLAKVEWSNNRKVFSADPTHPMASLLRKLVKQQKNKERLNERRLNLEKSYKLRENLAFLGLPVNAKKTSPDSHVTMEELLADAADLAQVDASVARSLPVLFHKFGESLDVDTLKHESWKRGNKHRVGFFLELTGELSNRKFLKEMSKSFLDKRYKVPRQFFGNQSELSRRLAERRTPNLAKKWGLQMNMGLDAFENTYEKFAHESVSA
;
A
#
# COMPACT_ATOMS: atom_id res chain seq x y z
N MET A 1 11.95 -18.47 -20.97
CA MET A 1 10.52 -18.39 -21.32
C MET A 1 9.70 -19.29 -20.42
N ALA A 2 9.95 -20.61 -20.41
CA ALA A 2 9.27 -21.60 -19.56
C ALA A 2 9.02 -21.13 -18.11
N GLU A 3 10.05 -20.64 -17.44
CA GLU A 3 9.97 -20.08 -16.09
C GLU A 3 9.08 -18.83 -15.98
N LYS A 4 9.18 -17.89 -16.93
CA LYS A 4 8.34 -16.67 -16.98
C LYS A 4 6.88 -16.96 -17.31
N SER A 5 6.59 -18.06 -18.00
CA SER A 5 5.25 -18.50 -18.35
C SER A 5 4.66 -19.52 -17.38
N GLY A 6 5.43 -19.97 -16.37
CA GLY A 6 4.98 -20.97 -15.40
C GLY A 6 4.72 -22.36 -16.00
N VAL A 7 5.36 -22.71 -17.13
CA VAL A 7 5.14 -23.97 -17.86
C VAL A 7 6.41 -24.79 -17.89
N ALA A 8 6.29 -26.12 -17.85
CA ALA A 8 7.43 -27.02 -18.03
C ALA A 8 8.15 -26.77 -19.37
N PHE A 9 9.48 -26.93 -19.37
CA PHE A 9 10.33 -26.64 -20.53
C PHE A 9 9.90 -27.38 -21.79
N ALA A 10 9.58 -28.67 -21.69
CA ALA A 10 9.15 -29.49 -22.83
C ALA A 10 7.82 -28.98 -23.44
N GLY A 11 6.88 -28.55 -22.60
CA GLY A 11 5.61 -27.96 -23.04
C GLY A 11 5.83 -26.61 -23.74
N ALA A 12 6.62 -25.73 -23.12
CA ALA A 12 6.96 -24.44 -23.71
C ALA A 12 7.70 -24.59 -25.06
N TYR A 13 8.61 -25.56 -25.18
CA TYR A 13 9.33 -25.81 -26.43
C TYR A 13 8.41 -26.35 -27.54
N LYS A 14 7.46 -27.24 -27.19
CA LYS A 14 6.48 -27.76 -28.15
C LYS A 14 5.58 -26.64 -28.71
N GLU A 15 5.08 -25.77 -27.84
CA GLU A 15 4.27 -24.61 -28.23
C GLU A 15 5.08 -23.61 -29.08
N LEU A 16 6.32 -23.31 -28.71
CA LEU A 16 7.18 -22.44 -29.50
C LEU A 16 7.46 -23.00 -30.90
N LYS A 17 7.63 -24.32 -31.01
CA LYS A 17 7.80 -24.97 -32.32
C LYS A 17 6.52 -24.84 -33.17
N ALA A 18 5.35 -25.08 -32.60
CA ALA A 18 4.08 -24.87 -33.28
C ALA A 18 3.85 -23.41 -33.72
N MET A 19 4.31 -22.44 -32.91
CA MET A 19 4.27 -21.01 -33.27
C MET A 19 5.22 -20.67 -34.42
N VAL A 20 6.38 -21.33 -34.52
CA VAL A 20 7.29 -21.20 -35.68
C VAL A 20 6.66 -21.84 -36.92
N ASP A 21 6.10 -23.04 -36.79
CA ASP A 21 5.47 -23.77 -37.90
C ASP A 21 4.26 -23.01 -38.47
N SER A 22 3.57 -22.21 -37.64
CA SER A 22 2.47 -21.33 -38.05
C SER A 22 2.89 -19.92 -38.46
N GLY A 23 4.19 -19.61 -38.48
CA GLY A 23 4.72 -18.30 -38.87
C GLY A 23 4.47 -17.17 -37.85
N LEU A 24 4.01 -17.50 -36.64
CA LEU A 24 3.79 -16.53 -35.56
C LEU A 24 5.09 -16.17 -34.82
N ALA A 25 6.09 -17.05 -34.86
CA ALA A 25 7.39 -16.86 -34.25
C ALA A 25 8.53 -17.14 -35.23
N LYS A 26 9.67 -16.49 -35.00
CA LYS A 26 10.94 -16.75 -35.68
C LYS A 26 11.91 -17.40 -34.71
N VAL A 27 12.80 -18.22 -35.25
CA VAL A 27 13.89 -18.83 -34.49
C VAL A 27 15.22 -18.37 -35.07
N GLU A 28 16.07 -17.83 -34.21
CA GLU A 28 17.43 -17.42 -34.54
C GLU A 28 18.41 -18.15 -33.64
N TRP A 29 19.57 -18.50 -34.19
CA TRP A 29 20.69 -19.01 -33.41
C TRP A 29 21.56 -17.84 -32.96
N SER A 30 21.63 -17.61 -31.65
CA SER A 30 22.48 -16.58 -31.06
C SER A 30 23.24 -17.17 -29.88
N ASN A 31 24.56 -16.97 -29.84
CA ASN A 31 25.44 -17.45 -28.77
C ASN A 31 25.22 -18.94 -28.41
N ASN A 32 25.19 -19.80 -29.44
CA ASN A 32 24.99 -21.25 -29.32
C ASN A 32 23.66 -21.66 -28.65
N ARG A 33 22.63 -20.81 -28.71
CA ARG A 33 21.28 -21.06 -28.19
C ARG A 33 20.23 -20.69 -29.24
N LYS A 34 19.13 -21.45 -29.26
CA LYS A 34 17.93 -21.09 -30.03
C LYS A 34 17.17 -19.99 -29.28
N VAL A 35 17.04 -18.83 -29.92
CA VAL A 35 16.25 -17.71 -29.44
C VAL A 35 14.98 -17.65 -30.28
N PHE A 36 13.83 -17.76 -29.62
CA PHE A 36 12.52 -17.60 -30.25
C PHE A 36 12.05 -16.16 -30.05
N SER A 37 11.64 -15.51 -31.13
CA SER A 37 11.10 -14.15 -31.14
C SER A 37 9.75 -14.12 -31.87
N ALA A 38 8.88 -13.16 -31.53
CA ALA A 38 7.62 -13.00 -32.24
C ALA A 38 7.88 -12.46 -33.65
N ASP A 39 7.17 -12.95 -34.67
CA ASP A 39 7.27 -12.40 -36.02
C ASP A 39 6.38 -11.16 -36.17
N PRO A 40 6.95 -9.93 -36.29
CA PRO A 40 6.14 -8.73 -36.45
C PRO A 40 5.49 -8.63 -37.83
N THR A 41 5.96 -9.40 -38.83
CA THR A 41 5.52 -9.35 -40.23
C THR A 41 4.31 -10.24 -40.52
N HIS A 42 3.93 -11.12 -39.60
CA HIS A 42 2.78 -11.99 -39.77
C HIS A 42 1.46 -11.16 -39.89
N PRO A 43 0.52 -11.51 -40.79
CA PRO A 43 -0.72 -10.75 -41.00
C PRO A 43 -1.54 -10.52 -39.72
N MET A 44 -1.53 -11.49 -38.81
CA MET A 44 -2.25 -11.43 -37.53
C MET A 44 -1.45 -10.81 -36.38
N ALA A 45 -0.19 -10.41 -36.59
CA ALA A 45 0.67 -9.91 -35.52
C ALA A 45 0.14 -8.63 -34.86
N SER A 46 -0.53 -7.76 -35.63
CA SER A 46 -1.16 -6.54 -35.13
C SER A 46 -2.39 -6.85 -34.26
N LEU A 47 -3.20 -7.84 -34.68
CA LEU A 47 -4.39 -8.29 -33.97
C LEU A 47 -4.00 -8.98 -32.65
N LEU A 48 -3.05 -9.91 -32.67
CA LEU A 48 -2.55 -10.59 -31.48
C LEU A 48 -1.97 -9.61 -30.46
N ARG A 49 -1.21 -8.60 -30.91
CA ARG A 49 -0.73 -7.51 -30.04
C ARG A 49 -1.87 -6.71 -29.41
N LYS A 50 -2.93 -6.42 -30.16
CA LYS A 50 -4.13 -5.74 -29.63
C LYS A 50 -4.83 -6.59 -28.57
N LEU A 51 -5.03 -7.90 -28.83
CA LEU A 51 -5.67 -8.82 -27.89
C LEU A 51 -4.87 -8.96 -26.58
N VAL A 52 -3.55 -9.17 -26.67
CA VAL A 52 -2.68 -9.24 -25.48
C VAL A 52 -2.72 -7.93 -24.68
N LYS A 53 -2.72 -6.78 -25.37
CA LYS A 53 -2.84 -5.47 -24.71
C LYS A 53 -4.19 -5.29 -24.02
N GLN A 54 -5.29 -5.70 -24.66
CA GLN A 54 -6.62 -5.65 -24.07
C GLN A 54 -6.74 -6.56 -22.84
N GLN A 55 -6.20 -7.78 -22.91
CA GLN A 55 -6.19 -8.69 -21.77
C GLN A 55 -5.42 -8.11 -20.58
N LYS A 56 -4.19 -7.60 -20.81
CA LYS A 56 -3.40 -6.93 -19.76
C LYS A 56 -4.11 -5.73 -19.15
N ASN A 57 -4.85 -4.96 -19.97
CA ASN A 57 -5.65 -3.84 -19.47
C ASN A 57 -6.82 -4.33 -18.60
N LYS A 58 -7.49 -5.41 -19.00
CA LYS A 58 -8.57 -6.03 -18.23
C LYS A 58 -8.08 -6.57 -16.89
N GLU A 59 -6.94 -7.25 -16.88
CA GLU A 59 -6.28 -7.74 -15.65
C GLU A 59 -5.95 -6.57 -14.71
N ARG A 60 -5.32 -5.50 -15.22
CA ARG A 60 -5.05 -4.28 -14.43
C ARG A 60 -6.31 -3.61 -13.90
N LEU A 61 -7.40 -3.60 -14.67
CA LEU A 61 -8.68 -3.06 -14.20
C LEU A 61 -9.28 -3.93 -13.09
N ASN A 62 -9.21 -5.25 -13.22
CA ASN A 62 -9.66 -6.17 -12.18
C ASN A 62 -8.85 -6.04 -10.90
N GLU A 63 -7.52 -5.95 -10.97
CA GLU A 63 -6.65 -5.71 -9.82
C GLU A 63 -6.99 -4.39 -9.12
N ARG A 64 -7.18 -3.32 -9.90
CA ARG A 64 -7.60 -2.01 -9.36
C ARG A 64 -8.95 -2.10 -8.66
N ARG A 65 -9.92 -2.79 -9.26
CA ARG A 65 -11.25 -2.98 -8.67
C ARG A 65 -11.15 -3.77 -7.36
N LEU A 66 -10.39 -4.86 -7.33
CA LEU A 66 -10.19 -5.66 -6.14
C LEU A 66 -9.52 -4.84 -5.01
N ASN A 67 -8.52 -4.03 -5.34
CA ASN A 67 -7.87 -3.15 -4.36
C ASN A 67 -8.82 -2.07 -3.84
N LEU A 68 -9.70 -1.55 -4.70
CA LEU A 68 -10.71 -0.59 -4.31
C LEU A 68 -11.76 -1.21 -3.37
N GLU A 69 -12.25 -2.40 -3.69
CA GLU A 69 -13.19 -3.16 -2.84
C GLU A 69 -12.56 -3.47 -1.47
N LYS A 70 -11.29 -3.90 -1.44
CA LYS A 70 -10.53 -4.07 -0.19
C LYS A 70 -10.42 -2.78 0.61
N SER A 71 -10.14 -1.66 -0.05
CA SER A 71 -10.03 -0.34 0.60
C SER A 71 -11.37 0.10 1.19
N TYR A 72 -12.48 -0.15 0.51
CA TYR A 72 -13.82 0.12 1.05
C TYR A 72 -14.12 -0.75 2.26
N LYS A 73 -13.92 -2.06 2.18
CA LYS A 73 -14.13 -2.97 3.32
C LYS A 73 -13.29 -2.57 4.53
N LEU A 74 -12.02 -2.21 4.30
CA LEU A 74 -11.13 -1.71 5.35
C LEU A 74 -11.68 -0.44 6.01
N ARG A 75 -12.17 0.54 5.25
CA ARG A 75 -12.81 1.74 5.82
C ARG A 75 -14.02 1.39 6.68
N GLU A 76 -14.83 0.44 6.24
CA GLU A 76 -16.01 0.02 6.99
C GLU A 76 -15.64 -0.64 8.32
N ASN A 77 -14.62 -1.50 8.31
CA ASN A 77 -14.06 -2.11 9.51
C ASN A 77 -13.49 -1.05 10.47
N LEU A 78 -12.73 -0.08 9.95
CA LEU A 78 -12.17 0.99 10.77
C LEU A 78 -13.27 1.90 11.34
N ALA A 79 -14.33 2.18 10.57
CA ALA A 79 -15.48 2.95 11.03
C ALA A 79 -16.23 2.22 12.17
N PHE A 80 -16.36 0.89 12.08
CA PHE A 80 -16.90 0.07 13.16
C PHE A 80 -16.06 0.18 14.44
N LEU A 81 -14.72 0.21 14.31
CA LEU A 81 -13.80 0.39 15.44
C LEU A 81 -13.82 1.80 16.05
N GLY A 82 -14.51 2.76 15.43
CA GLY A 82 -14.65 4.13 15.90
C GLY A 82 -13.81 5.16 15.16
N LEU A 83 -13.27 4.82 13.97
CA LEU A 83 -12.63 5.81 13.11
C LEU A 83 -13.69 6.79 12.57
N PRO A 84 -13.53 8.12 12.76
CA PRO A 84 -14.46 9.11 12.25
C PRO A 84 -14.26 9.30 10.74
N VAL A 85 -14.84 8.39 9.96
CA VAL A 85 -14.90 8.42 8.50
C VAL A 85 -16.32 8.17 8.02
N ASN A 86 -16.69 8.76 6.88
CA ASN A 86 -17.99 8.54 6.28
C ASN A 86 -18.00 7.19 5.53
N ALA A 87 -18.20 6.11 6.28
CA ALA A 87 -18.32 4.75 5.78
C ALA A 87 -19.39 3.99 6.57
N LYS A 88 -19.94 2.93 5.98
CA LYS A 88 -20.80 2.00 6.71
C LYS A 88 -19.98 1.32 7.81
N LYS A 89 -20.62 0.97 8.93
CA LYS A 89 -19.95 0.24 10.01
C LYS A 89 -20.18 -1.25 9.78
N THR A 90 -19.11 -1.97 9.45
CA THR A 90 -19.13 -3.42 9.26
C THR A 90 -18.14 -4.02 10.24
N SER A 91 -18.55 -5.04 11.00
CA SER A 91 -17.64 -5.74 11.90
C SER A 91 -16.51 -6.40 11.10
N PRO A 92 -15.25 -6.29 11.55
CA PRO A 92 -14.15 -7.00 10.90
C PRO A 92 -14.36 -8.52 10.96
N ASP A 93 -13.80 -9.23 9.99
CA ASP A 93 -13.83 -10.69 9.98
C ASP A 93 -13.06 -11.22 11.20
N SER A 94 -13.54 -12.31 11.81
CA SER A 94 -13.02 -12.83 13.10
C SER A 94 -11.54 -13.22 13.12
N HIS A 95 -10.92 -13.38 11.96
CA HIS A 95 -9.52 -13.76 11.81
C HIS A 95 -8.57 -12.55 11.73
N VAL A 96 -9.09 -11.33 11.57
CA VAL A 96 -8.27 -10.13 11.39
C VAL A 96 -7.97 -9.52 12.76
N THR A 97 -6.69 -9.33 13.07
CA THR A 97 -6.27 -8.71 14.34
C THR A 97 -6.33 -7.18 14.26
N MET A 98 -6.34 -6.52 15.42
CA MET A 98 -6.32 -5.05 15.48
C MET A 98 -5.02 -4.50 14.90
N GLU A 99 -3.91 -5.16 15.17
CA GLU A 99 -2.57 -4.82 14.67
C GLU A 99 -2.53 -4.89 13.14
N GLU A 100 -3.17 -5.90 12.56
CA GLU A 100 -3.31 -6.03 11.11
C GLU A 100 -4.12 -4.85 10.54
N LEU A 101 -5.28 -4.54 11.14
CA LEU A 101 -6.13 -3.42 10.71
C LEU A 101 -5.43 -2.06 10.81
N LEU A 102 -4.66 -1.82 11.87
CA LEU A 102 -3.91 -0.57 12.05
C LEU A 102 -2.74 -0.47 11.06
N ALA A 103 -2.06 -1.58 10.78
CA ALA A 103 -1.04 -1.63 9.74
C ALA A 103 -1.65 -1.38 8.36
N ASP A 104 -2.80 -1.98 8.04
CA ASP A 104 -3.53 -1.72 6.80
C ASP A 104 -4.04 -0.27 6.72
N ALA A 105 -4.54 0.29 7.82
CA ALA A 105 -4.99 1.67 7.89
C ALA A 105 -3.85 2.67 7.64
N ALA A 106 -2.65 2.39 8.16
CA ALA A 106 -1.47 3.20 7.90
C ALA A 106 -1.04 3.15 6.42
N ASP A 107 -1.33 2.05 5.71
CA ASP A 107 -1.14 2.00 4.27
C ASP A 107 -2.22 2.80 3.51
N LEU A 108 -3.49 2.61 3.88
CA LEU A 108 -4.62 3.34 3.30
C LEU A 108 -4.51 4.86 3.49
N ALA A 109 -3.95 5.32 4.62
CA ALA A 109 -3.71 6.73 4.93
C ALA A 109 -2.84 7.45 3.89
N GLN A 110 -2.01 6.74 3.12
CA GLN A 110 -1.23 7.33 2.02
C GLN A 110 -2.11 7.78 0.83
N VAL A 111 -3.28 7.18 0.67
CA VAL A 111 -4.20 7.49 -0.44
C VAL A 111 -5.41 8.27 0.07
N ASP A 112 -5.81 8.05 1.32
CA ASP A 112 -6.98 8.66 1.93
C ASP A 112 -6.59 9.61 3.06
N ALA A 113 -6.64 10.92 2.77
CA ALA A 113 -6.35 11.98 3.73
C ALA A 113 -7.32 12.03 4.91
N SER A 114 -8.55 11.53 4.76
CA SER A 114 -9.51 11.45 5.87
C SER A 114 -9.10 10.35 6.84
N VAL A 115 -8.73 9.17 6.33
CA VAL A 115 -8.18 8.09 7.16
C VAL A 115 -6.90 8.56 7.87
N ALA A 116 -6.00 9.25 7.16
CA ALA A 116 -4.77 9.76 7.76
C ALA A 116 -5.03 10.67 8.97
N ARG A 117 -5.94 11.64 8.84
CA ARG A 117 -6.27 12.59 9.92
C ARG A 117 -6.96 11.93 11.10
N SER A 118 -7.77 10.91 10.83
CA SER A 118 -8.57 10.21 11.84
C SER A 118 -7.80 9.09 12.55
N LEU A 119 -6.74 8.56 11.96
CA LEU A 119 -6.02 7.39 12.48
C LEU A 119 -5.45 7.57 13.91
N PRO A 120 -4.99 8.76 14.34
CA PRO A 120 -4.57 8.98 15.72
C PRO A 120 -5.61 8.60 16.77
N VAL A 121 -6.91 8.73 16.45
CA VAL A 121 -8.03 8.36 17.33
C VAL A 121 -8.02 6.86 17.65
N LEU A 122 -7.78 6.00 16.65
CA LEU A 122 -7.73 4.56 16.87
C LEU A 122 -6.51 4.15 17.69
N PHE A 123 -5.33 4.73 17.41
CA PHE A 123 -4.13 4.48 18.19
C PHE A 123 -4.28 4.96 19.65
N HIS A 124 -5.05 6.01 19.90
CA HIS A 124 -5.38 6.42 21.26
C HIS A 124 -6.27 5.39 21.94
N LYS A 125 -7.33 4.97 21.25
CA LYS A 125 -8.35 4.06 21.79
C LYS A 125 -7.79 2.68 22.12
N PHE A 126 -6.97 2.13 21.24
CA PHE A 126 -6.48 0.75 21.37
C PHE A 126 -5.03 0.66 21.85
N GLY A 127 -4.32 1.78 22.00
CA GLY A 127 -2.88 1.79 22.24
C GLY A 127 -2.38 0.92 23.39
N GLU A 128 -3.16 0.79 24.47
CA GLU A 128 -2.81 -0.04 25.63
C GLU A 128 -3.05 -1.53 25.43
N SER A 129 -3.95 -1.91 24.51
CA SER A 129 -4.27 -3.30 24.18
C SER A 129 -3.50 -3.84 22.99
N LEU A 130 -2.65 -3.03 22.35
CA LEU A 130 -1.91 -3.45 21.17
C LEU A 130 -0.75 -4.38 21.52
N ASP A 131 -0.64 -5.48 20.79
CA ASP A 131 0.56 -6.29 20.75
C ASP A 131 1.60 -5.62 19.83
N VAL A 132 2.67 -5.11 20.46
CA VAL A 132 3.74 -4.38 19.79
C VAL A 132 4.48 -5.26 18.78
N ASP A 133 4.70 -6.54 19.10
CA ASP A 133 5.46 -7.45 18.24
C ASP A 133 4.64 -7.83 17.00
N THR A 134 3.34 -8.11 17.19
CA THR A 134 2.42 -8.36 16.08
C THR A 134 2.26 -7.13 15.18
N LEU A 135 2.10 -5.93 15.76
CA LEU A 135 2.03 -4.68 14.99
C LEU A 135 3.31 -4.40 14.18
N LYS A 136 4.47 -4.71 14.77
CA LYS A 136 5.76 -4.58 14.10
C LYS A 136 5.90 -5.60 12.96
N HIS A 137 5.43 -6.83 13.16
CA HIS A 137 5.42 -7.85 12.12
C HIS A 137 4.54 -7.42 10.93
N GLU A 138 3.29 -7.04 11.19
CA GLU A 138 2.33 -6.67 10.16
C GLU A 138 2.73 -5.38 9.41
N SER A 139 3.34 -4.42 10.10
CA SER A 139 3.86 -3.19 9.48
C SER A 139 5.14 -3.41 8.67
N TRP A 140 5.97 -4.39 9.06
CA TRP A 140 7.14 -4.78 8.27
C TRP A 140 6.74 -5.51 6.99
N LYS A 141 5.80 -6.46 7.09
CA LYS A 141 5.22 -7.20 5.95
C LYS A 141 4.64 -6.27 4.88
N ARG A 142 4.02 -5.15 5.30
CA ARG A 142 3.47 -4.11 4.41
C ARG A 142 4.47 -3.04 3.98
N GLY A 143 5.69 -3.04 4.52
CA GLY A 143 6.70 -2.02 4.24
C GLY A 143 6.32 -0.61 4.72
N ASN A 144 5.46 -0.50 5.73
CA ASN A 144 4.93 0.76 6.25
C ASN A 144 5.28 1.01 7.74
N LYS A 145 6.26 0.27 8.27
CA LYS A 145 6.82 0.41 9.63
C LYS A 145 6.99 1.87 10.11
N HIS A 146 7.61 2.73 9.31
CA HIS A 146 7.81 4.15 9.66
C HIS A 146 6.50 4.95 9.74
N ARG A 147 5.49 4.60 8.93
CA ARG A 147 4.18 5.27 8.96
C ARG A 147 3.44 4.91 10.25
N VAL A 148 3.46 3.64 10.65
CA VAL A 148 2.90 3.20 11.93
C VAL A 148 3.63 3.89 13.09
N GLY A 149 4.97 3.93 13.07
CA GLY A 149 5.75 4.64 14.09
C GLY A 149 5.44 6.15 14.15
N PHE A 150 5.28 6.80 13.01
CA PHE A 150 4.84 8.19 12.93
C PHE A 150 3.49 8.41 13.60
N PHE A 151 2.49 7.59 13.30
CA PHE A 151 1.17 7.71 13.92
C PHE A 151 1.20 7.44 15.42
N LEU A 152 1.99 6.47 15.89
CA LEU A 152 2.18 6.21 17.32
C LEU A 152 2.78 7.40 18.05
N GLU A 153 3.83 8.00 17.48
CA GLU A 153 4.46 9.18 18.09
C GLU A 153 3.53 10.39 18.03
N LEU A 154 2.86 10.63 16.91
CA LEU A 154 1.87 11.68 16.73
C LEU A 154 0.76 11.56 17.77
N THR A 155 0.15 10.37 17.91
CA THR A 155 -0.86 10.14 18.93
C THR A 155 -0.29 10.33 20.33
N GLY A 156 0.94 9.90 20.60
CA GLY A 156 1.59 10.14 21.88
C GLY A 156 1.78 11.64 22.18
N GLU A 157 2.07 12.47 21.17
CA GLU A 157 2.14 13.93 21.29
C GLU A 157 0.77 14.54 21.56
N LEU A 158 -0.25 14.19 20.77
CA LEU A 158 -1.61 14.71 20.88
C LEU A 158 -2.32 14.27 22.18
N SER A 159 -2.06 13.05 22.65
CA SER A 159 -2.67 12.50 23.87
C SER A 159 -1.87 12.73 25.14
N ASN A 160 -0.67 13.29 25.03
CA ASN A 160 0.32 13.37 26.10
C ASN A 160 0.65 12.02 26.78
N ARG A 161 0.45 10.89 26.06
CA ARG A 161 0.75 9.54 26.56
C ARG A 161 2.20 9.15 26.22
N LYS A 162 3.05 9.08 27.25
CA LYS A 162 4.49 8.72 27.09
C LYS A 162 4.70 7.32 26.51
N PHE A 163 3.88 6.34 26.89
CA PHE A 163 4.06 4.96 26.43
C PHE A 163 3.93 4.84 24.91
N LEU A 164 3.04 5.59 24.26
CA LEU A 164 2.91 5.60 22.80
C LEU A 164 4.17 6.15 22.12
N LYS A 165 4.76 7.22 22.69
CA LYS A 165 6.04 7.79 22.23
C LYS A 165 7.21 6.84 22.43
N GLU A 166 7.16 5.99 23.46
CA GLU A 166 8.20 4.99 23.70
C GLU A 166 8.04 3.78 22.79
N MET A 167 6.80 3.29 22.64
CA MET A 167 6.45 2.22 21.74
C MET A 167 6.81 2.58 20.29
N SER A 168 6.58 3.83 19.87
CA SER A 168 6.96 4.29 18.53
C SER A 168 8.44 4.06 18.25
N LYS A 169 9.35 4.24 19.21
CA LYS A 169 10.81 4.07 19.01
C LYS A 169 11.19 2.69 18.47
N SER A 170 10.42 1.65 18.78
CA SER A 170 10.63 0.28 18.25
C SER A 170 10.40 0.18 16.73
N PHE A 171 9.65 1.14 16.17
CA PHE A 171 9.33 1.23 14.75
C PHE A 171 10.40 1.97 13.94
N LEU A 172 11.35 2.67 14.58
CA LEU A 172 12.43 3.35 13.89
C LEU A 172 13.32 2.34 13.16
N ASP A 173 13.68 2.65 11.91
CA ASP A 173 14.70 1.93 11.16
C ASP A 173 15.72 2.93 10.60
N LYS A 174 16.90 2.97 11.25
CA LYS A 174 17.99 3.89 10.88
C LYS A 174 18.60 3.60 9.49
N ARG A 175 18.24 2.48 8.85
CA ARG A 175 18.67 2.18 7.48
C ARG A 175 17.92 3.00 6.44
N TYR A 176 16.78 3.58 6.78
CA TYR A 176 16.04 4.47 5.90
C TYR A 176 16.75 5.83 5.81
N LYS A 177 17.41 6.06 4.67
CA LYS A 177 18.16 7.30 4.39
C LYS A 177 17.42 8.28 3.48
N VAL A 178 16.42 7.80 2.73
CA VAL A 178 15.71 8.61 1.73
C VAL A 178 14.32 8.94 2.23
N PRO A 179 13.95 10.23 2.35
CA PRO A 179 12.60 10.64 2.68
C PRO A 179 11.59 10.11 1.66
N ARG A 180 10.43 9.65 2.13
CA ARG A 180 9.34 9.16 1.30
C ARG A 180 8.15 10.10 1.36
N GLN A 181 7.49 10.29 0.23
CA GLN A 181 6.21 11.00 0.20
C GLN A 181 5.19 10.19 0.99
N PHE A 182 4.55 10.85 1.96
CA PHE A 182 3.51 10.25 2.77
C PHE A 182 2.29 9.95 1.92
N PHE A 183 1.83 10.93 1.14
CA PHE A 183 0.76 10.76 0.16
C PHE A 183 1.33 10.30 -1.18
N GLY A 184 0.60 9.44 -1.90
CA GLY A 184 1.04 8.80 -3.16
C GLY A 184 1.45 9.79 -4.27
N ASN A 185 1.94 9.26 -5.40
CA ASN A 185 2.53 9.96 -6.55
C ASN A 185 2.09 11.43 -6.72
N GLN A 186 2.89 12.32 -6.13
CA GLN A 186 2.72 13.77 -6.19
C GLN A 186 3.40 14.32 -7.45
N SER A 187 2.84 15.39 -8.02
CA SER A 187 3.53 16.19 -9.02
C SER A 187 4.84 16.77 -8.46
N GLU A 188 5.78 17.18 -9.30
CA GLU A 188 7.04 17.80 -8.81
C GLU A 188 6.79 19.03 -7.93
N LEU A 189 5.76 19.82 -8.27
CA LEU A 189 5.35 20.98 -7.50
C LEU A 189 4.86 20.58 -6.11
N SER A 190 4.00 19.56 -6.03
CA SER A 190 3.54 19.02 -4.76
C SER A 190 4.68 18.45 -3.92
N ARG A 191 5.67 17.80 -4.54
CA ARG A 191 6.88 17.31 -3.85
C ARG A 191 7.66 18.47 -3.22
N ARG A 192 7.90 19.55 -3.96
CA ARG A 192 8.58 20.75 -3.45
C ARG A 192 7.80 21.43 -2.33
N LEU A 193 6.47 21.47 -2.42
CA LEU A 193 5.62 21.98 -1.34
C LEU A 193 5.72 21.11 -0.08
N ALA A 194 5.67 19.78 -0.24
CA ALA A 194 5.85 18.85 0.86
C ALA A 194 7.22 19.05 1.52
N GLU A 195 8.31 19.13 0.76
CA GLU A 195 9.66 19.38 1.32
C GLU A 195 9.72 20.61 2.23
N ARG A 196 9.05 21.71 1.84
CA ARG A 196 9.02 22.96 2.62
C ARG A 196 8.10 22.90 3.84
N ARG A 197 6.95 22.23 3.71
CA ARG A 197 5.87 22.24 4.71
C ARG A 197 5.83 21.02 5.63
N THR A 198 6.66 20.02 5.38
CA THR A 198 6.69 18.80 6.19
C THR A 198 6.98 19.15 7.66
N PRO A 199 6.11 18.74 8.60
CA PRO A 199 6.34 18.94 10.02
C PRO A 199 7.59 18.23 10.55
N ASN A 200 8.19 18.75 11.62
CA ASN A 200 9.41 18.16 12.21
C ASN A 200 9.21 16.70 12.65
N LEU A 201 8.03 16.39 13.20
CA LEU A 201 7.67 15.01 13.55
C LEU A 201 7.71 14.10 12.31
N ALA A 202 7.08 14.48 11.21
CA ALA A 202 7.11 13.70 9.96
C ALA A 202 8.54 13.56 9.41
N LYS A 203 9.36 14.62 9.48
CA LYS A 203 10.79 14.59 9.08
C LYS A 203 11.58 13.55 9.88
N LYS A 204 11.37 13.46 11.20
CA LYS A 204 12.00 12.46 12.07
C LYS A 204 11.74 11.03 11.58
N TRP A 205 10.55 10.78 11.06
CA TRP A 205 10.13 9.48 10.53
C TRP A 205 10.51 9.27 9.05
N GLY A 206 11.20 10.22 8.42
CA GLY A 206 11.55 10.16 7.01
C GLY A 206 10.34 10.28 6.08
N LEU A 207 9.28 10.96 6.53
CA LEU A 207 8.04 11.17 5.79
C LEU A 207 7.98 12.63 5.32
N GLN A 208 7.58 12.83 4.06
CA GLN A 208 7.34 14.14 3.46
C GLN A 208 5.85 14.31 3.19
N MET A 209 5.25 15.38 3.67
CA MET A 209 3.83 15.65 3.47
C MET A 209 3.56 17.15 3.37
N ASN A 210 2.58 17.51 2.53
CA ASN A 210 2.02 18.86 2.46
C ASN A 210 0.77 18.95 3.34
N MET A 211 0.87 18.47 4.58
CA MET A 211 -0.18 18.50 5.59
C MET A 211 0.48 18.88 6.92
N GLY A 212 -0.04 19.91 7.58
CA GLY A 212 0.42 20.31 8.90
C GLY A 212 -0.13 19.41 10.00
N LEU A 213 0.47 19.49 11.20
CA LEU A 213 0.01 18.72 12.36
C LEU A 213 -1.36 19.20 12.88
N ASP A 214 -1.68 20.47 12.64
CA ASP A 214 -2.98 21.10 12.90
C ASP A 214 -4.16 20.31 12.30
N ALA A 215 -3.99 19.75 11.11
CA ALA A 215 -5.03 18.94 10.48
C ALA A 215 -5.32 17.64 11.25
N PHE A 216 -4.31 17.05 11.87
CA PHE A 216 -4.45 15.86 12.71
C PHE A 216 -5.01 16.23 14.09
N GLU A 217 -4.48 17.30 14.69
CA GLU A 217 -4.89 17.82 16.00
C GLU A 217 -6.38 18.16 16.04
N ASN A 218 -6.87 18.96 15.09
CA ASN A 218 -8.29 19.33 15.00
C ASN A 218 -9.22 18.11 14.92
N THR A 219 -8.81 17.08 14.17
CA THR A 219 -9.61 15.85 14.02
C THR A 219 -9.54 15.01 15.29
N TYR A 220 -8.36 14.91 15.88
CA TYR A 220 -8.13 14.17 17.10
C TYR A 220 -8.90 14.78 18.29
N GLU A 221 -8.79 16.09 18.52
CA GLU A 221 -9.48 16.78 19.63
C GLU A 221 -11.00 16.57 19.57
N LYS A 222 -11.57 16.61 18.36
CA LYS A 222 -13.00 16.42 18.14
C LYS A 222 -13.47 15.01 18.49
N PHE A 223 -12.70 13.98 18.15
CA PHE A 223 -13.18 12.59 18.17
C PHE A 223 -12.50 11.68 19.20
N ALA A 224 -11.38 12.06 19.80
CA ALA A 224 -10.67 11.23 20.76
C ALA A 224 -11.40 11.07 22.09
N HIS A 225 -12.25 12.04 22.46
CA HIS A 225 -13.05 12.03 23.68
C HIS A 225 -14.52 11.68 23.45
N GLU A 226 -14.95 11.57 22.19
CA GLU A 226 -16.23 10.96 21.85
C GLU A 226 -16.10 9.45 22.09
N SER A 227 -16.24 9.06 23.36
CA SER A 227 -16.54 7.68 23.74
C SER A 227 -17.87 7.32 23.09
N VAL A 228 -17.81 6.78 21.87
CA VAL A 228 -18.97 6.19 21.22
C VAL A 228 -19.39 5.02 22.09
N SER A 229 -20.45 5.24 22.88
CA SER A 229 -21.26 4.19 23.48
C SER A 229 -21.53 3.16 22.39
N ALA A 230 -20.93 1.99 22.56
CA ALA A 230 -21.26 0.80 21.79
C ALA A 230 -22.61 0.26 22.26
#